data_AF-A0A126NMQ8-F1
#
_entry.id   AF-A0A126NMQ8-F1
#
_cell.length_a   1.000
_cell.length_b   1.000
_cell.length_c   1.000
_cell.angle_alpha   90.00
_cell.angle_beta   90.00
_cell.angle_gamma   90.00
#
_symmetry.space_group_name_H-M   'P 1'
#
loop_
_entity.id
_entity.type
_entity.pdbx_description
1 polymer ?
#
loop_
_entity_poly.entity_id
_entity_poly.type
_entity_poly.pdbx_seq_one_letter_code
_entity_poly.pdbx_strand_id
1 'polypeptide(L)' 'MPKIEIFLQGPGGELRKVKSAKPSISEKIERSSQHAPISQSMLGISRVIDTEGRVAIQVDQEGFLYRYDERGPTWALVVQ' A
#
# COMPACT_ATOMS: atom_id res chain seq x y z
N MET A 1 -11.04 -14.03 21.11
CA MET A 1 -10.84 -12.70 20.51
C MET A 1 -11.34 -12.74 19.08
N PRO A 2 -12.23 -11.83 18.63
CA PRO A 2 -12.62 -11.77 17.24
C PRO A 2 -11.38 -11.45 16.38
N LYS A 3 -11.29 -12.11 15.22
CA LYS A 3 -10.20 -11.90 14.28
C LYS A 3 -10.47 -10.61 13.53
N ILE A 4 -9.70 -9.57 13.84
CA ILE A 4 -9.78 -8.28 13.13
C ILE A 4 -9.26 -8.50 11.71
N GLU A 5 -10.08 -8.18 10.71
CA GLU A 5 -9.70 -8.32 9.29
C GLU A 5 -9.61 -6.94 8.62
N ILE A 6 -8.60 -6.77 7.78
CA ILE A 6 -8.32 -5.50 7.09
C ILE A 6 -8.63 -5.68 5.61
N PHE A 7 -9.30 -4.70 5.02
CA PHE A 7 -9.70 -4.68 3.62
C PHE A 7 -9.34 -3.36 2.95
N LEU A 8 -9.20 -3.41 1.63
CA LEU A 8 -9.31 -2.25 0.76
C LEU A 8 -10.72 -2.23 0.15
N GLN A 9 -11.42 -1.11 0.35
CA GLN A 9 -12.72 -0.84 -0.22
C GLN A 9 -12.60 0.01 -1.47
N GLY A 10 -13.13 -0.49 -2.58
CA GLY A 10 -13.14 0.19 -3.87
C GLY A 10 -14.29 1.19 -3.99
N PRO A 11 -14.28 2.05 -5.03
CA PRO A 11 -15.31 3.06 -5.25
C PRO A 11 -16.69 2.46 -5.57
N GLY A 12 -16.77 1.21 -6.04
CA GLY A 12 -18.00 0.48 -6.25
C GLY A 12 -18.47 -0.32 -5.04
N GLY A 13 -17.79 -0.19 -3.89
CA GLY A 13 -18.07 -0.96 -2.67
C GLY A 13 -17.41 -2.34 -2.63
N GLU A 14 -16.54 -2.65 -3.58
CA GLU A 14 -15.80 -3.91 -3.61
C GLU A 14 -14.85 -4.01 -2.41
N LEU A 15 -14.79 -5.16 -1.74
CA LEU A 15 -13.87 -5.39 -0.64
C LEU A 15 -12.77 -6.36 -1.06
N ARG A 16 -11.53 -5.98 -0.80
CA ARG A 16 -10.34 -6.81 -1.05
C ARG A 16 -9.57 -7.02 0.23
N LYS A 17 -9.49 -8.26 0.67
CA LYS A 17 -8.81 -8.61 1.92
C LYS A 17 -7.32 -8.36 1.79
N VAL A 18 -6.76 -7.63 2.75
CA VAL A 18 -5.32 -7.40 2.87
C VAL A 18 -4.69 -8.64 3.49
N LYS A 19 -3.77 -9.27 2.75
CA LYS A 19 -2.99 -10.43 3.21
C LYS A 19 -1.78 -10.00 4.03
N SER A 20 -1.15 -8.89 3.66
CA SER A 20 -0.01 -8.34 4.38
C SER A 20 0.11 -6.85 4.15
N ALA A 21 0.37 -6.09 5.20
CA ALA A 21 0.88 -4.73 5.12
C ALA A 21 2.40 -4.80 5.33
N LYS A 22 3.19 -4.31 4.37
CA LYS A 22 4.62 -4.09 4.59
C LYS A 22 4.79 -2.62 4.97
N PRO A 23 5.03 -2.28 6.25
CA PRO A 23 5.53 -0.95 6.57
C PRO A 23 6.87 -0.78 5.86
N SER A 24 7.04 0.29 5.09
CA SER A 24 8.31 0.66 4.48
C SER A 24 9.26 1.22 5.56
N ILE A 25 9.61 0.41 6.55
CA ILE A 25 10.73 0.68 7.43
C ILE A 25 11.78 -0.35 7.06
N SER A 26 12.77 0.11 6.30
CA SER A 26 13.97 -0.64 5.92
C SER A 26 13.79 -1.67 4.80
N GLU A 27 13.49 -1.24 3.58
CA GLU A 27 14.12 -1.91 2.42
C GLU A 27 15.59 -1.49 2.41
N LYS A 28 16.37 -2.31 3.13
CA LYS A 28 17.82 -2.42 3.19
C LYS A 28 18.49 -1.84 1.94
N ILE A 29 19.07 -0.65 2.08
CA ILE A 29 20.04 -0.09 1.15
C ILE A 29 21.28 -0.98 1.23
N GLU A 30 21.30 -2.06 0.45
CA GLU A 30 22.53 -2.77 0.13
C GLU A 30 22.58 -3.03 -1.37
N ARG A 31 23.47 -2.25 -2.00
CA ARG A 31 24.14 -2.50 -3.29
C ARG A 31 23.25 -2.42 -4.55
N SER A 32 23.29 -1.26 -5.21
CA SER A 32 24.24 -1.06 -6.30
C SER A 32 24.11 0.35 -6.88
N SER A 33 25.26 0.93 -7.18
CA SER A 33 25.47 2.27 -7.66
C SER A 33 24.76 2.59 -8.98
N GLN A 34 24.63 3.90 -9.23
CA GLN A 34 24.58 4.59 -10.52
C GLN A 34 23.20 4.93 -11.11
N HIS A 35 22.93 6.24 -11.09
CA HIS A 35 22.05 6.99 -12.00
C HIS A 35 20.52 6.80 -11.87
N ALA A 36 19.94 7.37 -10.80
CA ALA A 36 18.68 8.11 -10.92
C ALA A 36 18.52 9.03 -9.71
N PRO A 37 18.12 10.31 -9.86
CA PRO A 37 17.62 11.09 -8.75
C PRO A 37 16.24 10.51 -8.41
N ILE A 38 16.20 9.44 -7.61
CA ILE A 38 14.95 9.01 -6.99
C ILE A 38 14.64 10.11 -5.98
N SER A 39 13.75 11.00 -6.40
CA SER A 39 13.21 12.11 -5.63
C SER A 39 13.10 11.73 -4.15
N GLN A 40 13.81 12.45 -3.29
CA GLN A 40 13.87 12.27 -1.84
C GLN A 40 12.50 12.49 -1.13
N SER A 41 11.39 12.47 -1.86
CA SER A 41 10.02 12.65 -1.38
C SER A 41 9.22 11.34 -1.26
N MET A 42 9.82 10.15 -1.47
CA MET A 42 9.14 8.84 -1.31
C MET A 42 9.48 8.10 -0.01
N LEU A 43 10.02 8.79 0.99
CA LEU A 43 10.20 8.25 2.34
C LEU A 43 8.84 8.24 3.06
N GLY A 44 8.05 7.18 2.90
CA GLY A 44 6.79 7.00 3.64
C GLY A 44 5.67 6.26 2.92
N ILE A 45 5.90 5.75 1.70
CA ILE A 45 4.85 5.09 0.92
C ILE A 45 4.66 3.65 1.44
N SER A 46 3.67 3.46 2.32
CA SER A 46 3.26 2.11 2.76
C SER A 46 2.66 1.32 1.60
N ARG A 47 2.88 0.00 1.61
CA ARG A 47 2.35 -0.92 0.59
C ARG A 47 1.57 -2.04 1.25
N VAL A 48 0.41 -2.35 0.70
CA VAL A 48 -0.40 -3.49 1.11
C VAL A 48 -0.56 -4.46 -0.05
N ILE A 49 -0.62 -5.74 0.28
CA ILE A 49 -0.80 -6.82 -0.68
C ILE A 49 -2.11 -7.51 -0.36
N ASP A 50 -3.00 -7.62 -1.35
CA ASP A 50 -4.25 -8.34 -1.20
C ASP A 50 -4.07 -9.86 -1.32
N THR A 51 -5.14 -10.61 -1.09
CA THR A 51 -5.13 -12.08 -1.18
C THR A 51 -4.84 -12.62 -2.57
N GLU A 52 -5.03 -11.81 -3.62
CA GLU A 52 -4.69 -12.17 -5.00
C GLU A 52 -3.26 -11.76 -5.38
N GLY A 53 -2.49 -11.21 -4.44
CA GLY A 53 -1.11 -10.80 -4.67
C GLY A 53 -0.98 -9.44 -5.36
N ARG A 54 -2.07 -8.68 -5.50
CA ARG A 54 -2.03 -7.34 -6.09
C ARG A 54 -1.50 -6.36 -5.05
N VAL A 55 -0.62 -5.47 -5.49
CA VAL A 55 0.04 -4.49 -4.61
C VAL A 55 -0.68 -3.15 -4.73
N ALA A 56 -1.14 -2.62 -3.60
CA ALA A 56 -1.64 -1.27 -3.52
C ALA A 56 -0.65 -0.37 -2.77
N ILE A 57 -0.52 0.85 -3.25
CA ILE A 57 0.44 1.86 -2.80
C ILE A 57 -0.34 2.96 -2.09
N GLN A 58 0.10 3.34 -0.90
CA GLN A 58 -0.50 4.44 -0.14
C GLN A 58 -0.37 5.76 -0.91
N VAL A 59 -1.44 6.55 -0.98
CA VAL A 59 -1.49 7.82 -1.73
C VAL A 59 -1.81 9.03 -0.85
N ASP A 60 -2.17 8.81 0.41
CA ASP A 60 -2.35 9.85 1.42
C ASP A 60 -1.23 9.82 2.46
N GLN A 61 -1.12 10.85 3.29
CA GLN A 61 -0.16 10.85 4.40
C GLN A 61 -0.69 10.11 5.64
N GLU A 62 -2.01 9.97 5.75
CA GLU A 62 -2.67 9.42 6.93
C GLU A 62 -2.70 7.88 6.97
N GLY A 63 -2.49 7.21 5.84
CA GLY A 63 -2.40 5.75 5.77
C GLY A 63 -3.71 5.04 5.44
N PHE A 64 -4.72 5.79 4.99
CA PHE A 64 -6.06 5.26 4.73
C PHE A 64 -6.37 5.07 3.26
N LEU A 65 -5.63 5.69 2.34
CA LEU A 65 -5.95 5.68 0.92
C LEU A 65 -4.86 5.00 0.12
N TYR A 66 -5.27 4.07 -0.75
CA TYR A 66 -4.38 3.27 -1.56
C TYR A 66 -4.80 3.26 -3.03
N ARG A 67 -3.85 2.98 -3.93
CA ARG A 67 -4.11 2.70 -5.34
C ARG A 67 -3.31 1.50 -5.83
N TYR A 68 -3.94 0.68 -6.66
CA TYR A 68 -3.25 -0.43 -7.34
C TYR A 68 -2.52 0.01 -8.62
N ASP A 69 -2.96 1.12 -9.20
CA ASP A 69 -2.40 1.75 -10.41
C ASP A 69 -2.33 3.26 -10.17
N GLU A 70 -1.27 3.93 -10.62
CA GLU A 70 -1.06 5.38 -10.42
C GLU A 70 -2.25 6.23 -10.90
N ARG A 71 -2.90 5.80 -11.99
CA ARG A 71 -4.08 6.45 -12.60
C ARG A 71 -5.39 5.75 -12.23
N GLY A 72 -5.31 4.70 -11.42
CA GLY A 72 -6.45 3.90 -10.99
C GLY A 72 -7.32 4.61 -9.94
N PRO A 73 -8.49 4.02 -9.64
CA PRO A 73 -9.34 4.52 -8.57
C PRO A 73 -8.64 4.41 -7.22
N THR A 74 -8.99 5.32 -6.30
CA THR A 74 -8.57 5.26 -4.90
C THR A 74 -9.40 4.23 -4.13
N TRP A 75 -8.73 3.49 -3.25
CA TRP A 75 -9.29 2.48 -2.35
C TRP A 75 -9.07 2.90 -0.91
N ALA A 76 -10.08 2.72 -0.06
CA ALA A 76 -10.01 3.04 1.36
C ALA A 76 -9.63 1.82 2.20
N LEU A 77 -8.73 1.98 3.18
CA LEU A 77 -8.40 0.95 4.15
C LEU A 77 -9.48 0.90 5.23
N VAL A 78 -10.11 -0.26 5.40
CA VAL A 78 -11.19 -0.47 6.37
C VAL A 78 -10.92 -1.71 7.22
N VAL A 79 -11.49 -1.72 8.42
CA VAL A 79 -11.35 -2.79 9.40
C VAL A 79 -12.73 -3.36 9.72
N GLN A 80 -12.85 -4.69 9.77
CA GLN A 80 -14.08 -5.42 10.12
C GLN A 80 -13.82 -6.55 11.12
#